data_AF-A0A0P6XR89-F1
#
_entry.id   AF-A0A0P6XR89-F1
#
_cell.length_a   1.000
_cell.length_b   1.000
_cell.length_c   1.000
_cell.angle_alpha   90.00
_cell.angle_beta   90.00
_cell.angle_gamma   90.00
#
_symmetry.space_group_name_H-M   'P 1'
#
loop_
_entity.id
_entity.type
_entity.pdbx_description
1 polymer ?
#
loop_
_entity_poly.entity_id
_entity_poly.type
_entity_poly.pdbx_seq_one_letter_code
_entity_poly.pdbx_strand_id
1 'polypeptide(L)'
;MSRLFTHWKQWLVLLAFVVLFFLLMDLNNRLGDLSRLNNQLAKIETQVAGLKATESALSTQIIYSTSEAAVNEYARNHGLIREGEKLIVPLGEGTPQSQVNIQPEVTPSPVRNVEVWWALFFGE
;
A
#
# COMPACT_ATOMS: atom_id res chain seq x y z
N MET A 1 -62.13 26.28 -27.33
CA MET A 1 -61.62 24.88 -27.28
C MET A 1 -60.10 24.75 -27.15
N SER A 2 -59.31 25.83 -27.18
CA SER A 2 -57.83 25.74 -27.08
C SER A 2 -57.29 25.46 -25.67
N ARG A 3 -57.98 25.92 -24.61
CA ARG A 3 -57.55 25.78 -23.21
C ARG A 3 -57.52 24.33 -22.72
N LEU A 4 -58.48 23.49 -23.12
CA LEU A 4 -58.52 22.07 -22.78
C LEU A 4 -57.32 21.29 -23.35
N PHE A 5 -56.93 21.56 -24.60
CA PHE A 5 -55.75 20.93 -25.22
C PHE A 5 -54.44 21.37 -24.56
N THR A 6 -54.36 22.60 -24.06
CA THR A 6 -53.15 23.10 -23.35
C THR A 6 -53.03 22.44 -21.98
N HIS A 7 -54.12 22.32 -21.23
CA HIS A 7 -54.11 21.62 -19.95
C HIS A 7 -53.73 20.14 -20.11
N TRP A 8 -54.27 19.43 -21.12
CA TRP A 8 -53.88 18.03 -21.36
C TRP A 8 -52.37 17.86 -21.65
N LYS A 9 -51.79 18.74 -22.47
CA LYS A 9 -50.34 18.74 -22.73
C LYS A 9 -49.54 19.04 -21.46
N GLN A 10 -50.00 19.96 -20.62
CA GLN A 10 -49.38 20.26 -19.32
C GLN A 10 -49.39 19.05 -18.39
N TRP A 11 -50.50 18.31 -18.31
CA TRP A 11 -50.58 17.07 -17.52
C TRP A 11 -49.61 16.00 -18.01
N LEU A 12 -49.44 15.84 -19.32
CA LEU A 12 -48.47 14.89 -19.89
C LEU A 12 -47.03 15.25 -19.55
N VAL A 13 -46.67 16.54 -19.62
CA VAL A 13 -45.33 17.01 -19.23
C VAL A 13 -45.10 16.82 -17.74
N LEU A 14 -46.11 17.07 -16.91
CA LEU A 14 -46.04 16.88 -15.46
C LEU A 14 -45.85 15.39 -15.12
N LEU A 15 -46.61 14.50 -15.78
CA LEU A 15 -46.44 13.05 -15.65
C LEU A 15 -45.01 12.62 -16.05
N ALA A 16 -44.51 13.11 -17.17
CA ALA A 16 -43.15 12.80 -17.63
C ALA A 16 -42.09 13.25 -16.60
N PHE A 17 -42.27 14.42 -15.97
CA PHE A 17 -41.40 14.89 -14.90
C PHE A 17 -41.45 14.01 -13.66
N VAL A 18 -42.64 13.56 -13.25
CA VAL A 18 -42.80 12.64 -12.12
C VAL A 18 -42.07 11.32 -12.41
N VAL A 19 -42.25 10.75 -13.59
CA VAL A 19 -41.56 9.51 -14.00
C VAL A 19 -40.04 9.72 -14.00
N LEU A 20 -39.57 10.83 -14.57
CA LEU A 20 -38.15 11.17 -14.60
C LEU A 20 -37.56 11.30 -13.19
N PHE A 21 -38.29 11.93 -12.28
CA PHE A 21 -37.87 12.06 -10.89
C PHE A 21 -37.68 10.70 -10.21
N PHE A 22 -38.64 9.78 -10.36
CA PHE A 22 -38.52 8.43 -9.82
C PHE A 22 -37.37 7.65 -10.45
N LEU A 23 -37.13 7.81 -11.75
CA LEU A 23 -36.03 7.13 -12.44
C LEU A 23 -34.67 7.62 -11.92
N LEU A 24 -34.50 8.93 -11.75
CA LEU A 24 -33.28 9.51 -11.18
C LEU A 24 -33.07 9.04 -9.73
N MET A 25 -34.15 8.94 -8.94
CA MET A 25 -34.08 8.43 -7.56
C MET A 25 -33.65 6.95 -7.53
N ASP A 26 -34.25 6.10 -8.36
CA ASP A 26 -33.91 4.67 -8.46
C ASP A 26 -32.46 4.49 -8.95
N LEU A 27 -32.05 5.22 -9.98
CA LEU A 27 -30.68 5.19 -10.48
C LEU A 27 -29.69 5.62 -9.40
N ASN A 28 -29.97 6.69 -8.68
CA ASN A 28 -29.10 7.17 -7.62
C ASN A 28 -28.96 6.15 -6.48
N ASN A 29 -30.06 5.50 -6.09
CA ASN A 29 -30.04 4.44 -5.08
C ASN A 29 -29.19 3.24 -5.53
N ARG A 30 -29.37 2.78 -6.78
CA ARG A 30 -28.59 1.68 -7.35
C ARG A 30 -27.11 1.99 -7.43
N LEU A 31 -26.75 3.21 -7.85
CA LEU A 31 -25.36 3.66 -7.90
C LEU A 31 -24.74 3.71 -6.50
N GLY A 32 -25.50 4.16 -5.50
CA GLY A 32 -25.08 4.15 -4.10
C GLY A 32 -24.78 2.73 -3.59
N ASP A 33 -25.69 1.79 -3.85
CA ASP A 33 -25.49 0.39 -3.46
C ASP A 33 -24.32 -0.28 -4.20
N LEU A 34 -24.18 -0.04 -5.50
CA LEU A 34 -23.05 -0.55 -6.28
C LEU A 34 -21.71 0.01 -5.78
N SER A 35 -21.65 1.32 -5.52
CA SER A 35 -20.45 1.96 -4.97
C SER A 35 -20.08 1.36 -3.60
N ARG A 36 -21.07 1.19 -2.72
CA ARG A 36 -20.87 0.56 -1.41
C ARG A 36 -20.35 -0.88 -1.56
N LEU A 37 -20.96 -1.68 -2.44
CA LEU A 37 -20.56 -3.07 -2.65
C LEU A 37 -19.15 -3.18 -3.23
N ASN A 38 -18.80 -2.35 -4.21
CA ASN A 38 -17.45 -2.30 -4.77
C ASN A 38 -16.41 -1.91 -3.72
N ASN A 39 -16.71 -0.93 -2.86
CA ASN A 39 -15.82 -0.55 -1.77
C ASN A 39 -15.64 -1.68 -0.74
N GLN A 40 -16.67 -2.50 -0.51
CA GLN A 40 -16.55 -3.68 0.34
C GLN A 40 -15.70 -4.78 -0.32
N LEU A 41 -15.91 -5.05 -1.61
CA LEU A 41 -15.10 -6.00 -2.37
C LEU A 41 -13.62 -5.62 -2.37
N ALA A 42 -13.29 -4.37 -2.68
CA ALA A 42 -11.90 -3.90 -2.69
C ALA A 42 -11.20 -4.08 -1.33
N LYS A 43 -11.92 -3.87 -0.22
CA LYS A 43 -11.39 -4.12 1.13
C LYS A 43 -11.12 -5.60 1.37
N ILE A 44 -12.05 -6.48 1.00
CA ILE A 44 -11.91 -7.93 1.17
C ILE A 44 -10.76 -8.45 0.29
N GLU A 45 -10.67 -8.03 -0.96
CA GLU A 45 -9.57 -8.41 -1.86
C GLU A 45 -8.21 -8.01 -1.29
N THR A 46 -8.10 -6.80 -0.74
CA THR A 46 -6.87 -6.34 -0.08
C THR A 46 -6.51 -7.21 1.12
N GLN A 47 -7.49 -7.56 1.96
CA GLN A 47 -7.27 -8.45 3.11
C GLN A 47 -6.82 -9.84 2.66
N VAL A 48 -7.49 -10.43 1.67
CA VAL A 48 -7.14 -11.75 1.12
C VAL A 48 -5.74 -11.74 0.52
N ALA A 49 -5.36 -10.69 -0.21
CA ALA A 49 -4.02 -10.55 -0.75
C ALA A 49 -2.95 -10.50 0.37
N GLY A 50 -3.21 -9.72 1.43
CA GLY A 50 -2.32 -9.65 2.59
C GLY A 50 -2.18 -10.99 3.33
N LEU A 51 -3.29 -11.70 3.51
CA LEU A 51 -3.28 -13.03 4.14
C LEU A 51 -2.50 -14.04 3.30
N LYS A 52 -2.71 -14.08 1.98
CA LYS A 52 -1.95 -14.97 1.07
C LYS A 52 -0.45 -14.66 1.07
N ALA A 53 -0.08 -13.38 1.11
CA ALA A 53 1.33 -13.00 1.20
C ALA A 53 1.97 -13.48 2.51
N THR A 54 1.23 -13.38 3.61
CA THR A 54 1.69 -13.85 4.93
C THR A 54 1.79 -15.37 4.98
N GLU A 55 0.81 -16.08 4.43
CA GLU A 55 0.83 -17.54 4.30
C GLU A 55 2.03 -18.00 3.49
N SER A 56 2.31 -17.36 2.34
CA SER A 56 3.47 -17.68 1.52
C SER A 56 4.78 -17.45 2.27
N ALA A 57 4.92 -16.31 2.97
CA ALA A 57 6.12 -16.00 3.75
C ALA A 57 6.34 -17.01 4.88
N LEU A 58 5.27 -17.36 5.60
CA LEU A 58 5.33 -18.34 6.69
C LEU A 58 5.64 -19.75 6.16
N SER A 59 5.07 -20.14 5.02
CA SER A 59 5.38 -21.40 4.34
C SER A 59 6.86 -21.49 3.97
N THR A 60 7.43 -20.43 3.40
CA THR A 60 8.87 -20.36 3.11
C THR A 60 9.71 -20.47 4.39
N GLN A 61 9.31 -19.80 5.47
CA GLN A 61 10.02 -19.88 6.75
C GLN A 61 9.97 -21.29 7.36
N ILE A 62 8.84 -21.98 7.25
CA ILE A 62 8.69 -23.37 7.70
C ILE A 62 9.65 -24.26 6.92
N ILE A 63 9.64 -24.20 5.58
CA ILE A 63 10.54 -24.99 4.73
C ILE A 63 12.00 -24.73 5.10
N TYR A 64 12.38 -23.46 5.25
CA TYR A 64 13.73 -23.08 5.68
C TYR A 64 14.08 -23.67 7.05
N SER A 65 13.18 -23.54 8.04
CA SER A 65 13.40 -24.05 9.41
C SER A 65 13.60 -25.57 9.46
N THR A 66 13.00 -26.31 8.52
CA THR A 66 13.17 -27.77 8.39
C THR A 66 14.43 -28.17 7.60
N SER A 67 15.17 -27.22 7.04
CA SER A 67 16.33 -27.48 6.19
C SER A 67 17.63 -27.64 7.00
N GLU A 68 18.60 -28.37 6.44
CA GLU A 68 19.95 -28.46 7.03
C GLU A 68 20.67 -27.11 7.10
N ALA A 69 20.31 -26.16 6.22
CA ALA A 69 20.89 -24.82 6.23
C ALA A 69 20.54 -24.07 7.51
N ALA A 70 19.29 -24.16 7.97
CA ALA A 70 18.86 -23.57 9.25
C ALA A 70 19.56 -24.24 10.45
N VAL A 71 19.74 -25.57 10.41
CA VAL A 71 20.50 -26.30 11.44
C VAL A 71 21.95 -25.83 11.48
N ASN A 72 22.59 -25.64 10.33
CA ASN A 72 23.97 -25.17 10.24
C ASN A 72 24.11 -23.72 10.72
N GLU A 73 23.22 -22.82 10.30
CA GLU A 73 23.21 -21.43 10.78
C GLU A 73 23.05 -21.37 12.30
N TYR A 74 22.09 -22.12 12.86
CA TYR A 74 21.91 -22.23 14.30
C TYR A 74 23.18 -22.74 14.99
N ALA A 75 23.81 -23.79 14.44
CA ALA A 75 25.03 -24.37 14.98
C ALA A 75 26.19 -23.36 14.98
N ARG A 76 26.39 -22.60 13.90
CA ARG A 76 27.44 -21.57 13.84
C ARG A 76 27.20 -20.43 14.83
N ASN A 77 25.96 -19.97 14.96
CA ASN A 77 25.60 -18.90 15.91
C ASN A 77 25.77 -19.32 17.38
N HIS A 78 25.63 -20.61 17.69
CA HIS A 78 25.77 -21.14 19.04
C HIS A 78 27.15 -21.77 19.32
N GLY A 79 28.10 -21.67 18.38
CA GLY A 79 29.43 -22.27 18.53
C GLY A 79 29.42 -23.80 18.57
N LEU A 80 28.36 -24.43 18.06
CA LEU A 80 28.25 -25.88 17.95
C LEU A 80 29.10 -26.37 16.77
N ILE A 81 29.77 -27.50 16.96
CA ILE A 81 30.64 -28.13 15.96
C ILE A 81 30.11 -29.51 15.60
N ARG A 82 30.21 -29.89 14.32
CA ARG A 82 29.93 -31.28 13.90
C ARG A 82 31.13 -32.17 14.24
N GLU A 83 30.85 -33.47 14.35
CA GLU A 83 31.88 -34.47 14.58
C GLU A 83 32.94 -34.41 13.45
N GLY A 84 34.21 -34.17 13.82
CA GLY A 84 35.32 -33.99 12.87
C GLY A 84 35.63 -32.53 12.45
N GLU A 85 34.81 -31.54 12.83
CA GLU A 85 35.12 -30.13 12.60
C GLU A 85 36.07 -29.56 13.66
N LYS A 86 36.99 -28.67 13.25
CA LYS A 86 37.84 -27.89 14.17
C LYS A 86 37.35 -26.45 14.24
N LEU A 87 36.90 -26.01 15.42
CA LEU A 87 36.56 -24.61 15.68
C LEU A 87 37.83 -23.76 15.67
N ILE A 88 37.93 -22.84 14.73
CA ILE A 88 39.01 -21.85 14.68
C ILE A 88 38.42 -20.53 15.16
N VAL A 89 38.82 -20.07 16.34
CA VAL A 89 38.48 -18.74 16.85
C VAL A 89 39.66 -17.83 16.52
N PRO A 90 39.51 -16.83 15.64
CA PRO A 90 40.56 -15.85 15.39
C PRO A 90 40.82 -15.07 16.68
N LEU A 91 42.00 -15.26 17.27
CA LEU A 91 42.50 -14.35 18.29
C LEU A 91 43.03 -13.14 17.54
N GLY A 92 42.28 -12.03 17.57
CA GLY A 92 42.70 -10.79 16.95
C GLY A 92 44.00 -10.31 17.59
N GLU A 93 45.06 -10.22 16.79
CA GLU A 93 46.27 -9.53 17.19
C GLU A 93 45.97 -8.02 17.19
N GLY A 94 45.86 -7.45 18.39
CA GLY A 94 45.97 -6.02 18.67
C GLY A 94 45.01 -5.08 17.92
N THR A 95 44.00 -4.58 18.65
CA THR A 95 43.23 -3.34 18.38
C THR A 95 42.59 -3.22 16.99
N PRO A 96 41.26 -3.26 16.85
CA PRO A 96 40.62 -2.86 15.60
C PRO A 96 41.02 -1.41 15.30
N GLN A 97 41.81 -1.18 14.25
CA GLN A 97 41.91 0.16 13.68
C GLN A 97 40.50 0.56 13.25
N SER A 98 39.93 1.56 13.92
CA SER A 98 38.66 2.15 13.51
C SER A 98 38.75 2.48 12.03
N GLN A 99 37.92 1.83 11.22
CA GLN A 99 37.67 2.31 9.87
C GLN A 99 37.18 3.75 10.02
N VAL A 100 37.91 4.70 9.43
CA VAL A 100 37.48 6.09 9.35
C VAL A 100 36.16 6.05 8.60
N ASN A 101 35.07 6.24 9.33
CA ASN A 101 33.75 6.42 8.76
C ASN A 101 33.81 7.75 8.00
N ILE A 102 34.10 7.70 6.69
CA ILE A 102 33.97 8.85 5.81
C ILE A 102 32.47 9.14 5.79
N GLN A 103 32.04 10.09 6.61
CA GLN A 103 30.68 10.60 6.56
C GLN A 103 30.48 11.15 5.14
N PRO A 104 29.47 10.67 4.38
CA PRO A 104 29.17 11.27 3.10
C PRO A 104 28.88 12.76 3.32
N GLU A 105 29.58 13.61 2.59
CA GLU A 105 29.34 15.05 2.58
C GLU A 105 27.87 15.27 2.25
N VAL A 106 27.18 16.03 3.11
CA VAL A 106 25.74 16.24 3.01
C VAL A 106 25.49 17.00 1.73
N THR A 107 25.09 16.30 0.67
CA THR A 107 24.71 16.93 -0.59
C THR A 107 23.55 17.87 -0.29
N PRO A 108 23.69 19.20 -0.50
CA PRO A 108 22.58 20.11 -0.24
C PRO A 108 21.39 19.70 -1.10
N SER A 109 20.23 19.54 -0.46
CA SER A 109 18.98 19.21 -1.14
C SER A 109 18.75 20.20 -2.28
N PRO A 110 18.38 19.74 -3.49
CA PRO A 110 18.10 20.65 -4.59
C PRO A 110 16.94 21.57 -4.19
N VAL A 111 17.20 22.87 -4.10
CA VAL A 111 16.20 23.89 -3.85
C VAL A 111 15.19 23.84 -4.98
N ARG A 112 13.90 23.76 -4.66
CA ARG A 112 12.86 23.66 -5.69
C ARG A 112 12.71 25.03 -6.34
N ASN A 113 12.54 25.07 -7.66
CA ASN A 113 12.39 26.32 -8.41
C ASN A 113 11.33 27.26 -7.81
N VAL A 114 10.25 26.71 -7.23
CA VAL A 114 9.19 27.48 -6.57
C VAL A 114 9.68 28.25 -5.34
N GLU A 115 10.59 27.68 -4.56
CA GLU A 115 11.19 28.34 -3.39
C GLU A 115 12.05 29.53 -3.83
N VAL A 116 12.76 29.38 -4.96
CA VAL A 116 13.54 30.48 -5.57
C VAL A 116 12.63 31.61 -6.04
N TRP A 117 11.54 31.29 -6.73
CA TRP A 117 10.59 32.31 -7.19
C TRP A 117 9.92 33.02 -6.03
N TRP A 118 9.55 32.30 -4.98
CA TRP A 118 8.94 32.89 -3.79
C TRP A 118 9.86 33.89 -3.09
N ALA A 119 11.14 33.52 -2.91
CA ALA A 119 12.15 34.40 -2.31
C ALA A 119 12.37 35.68 -3.14
N LEU A 120 12.37 35.58 -4.48
CA LEU A 120 12.51 36.75 -5.37
C LEU A 120 11.36 37.75 -5.25
N PHE A 121 10.13 37.28 -5.00
CA PHE A 121 8.96 38.16 -4.91
C PHE A 121 8.69 38.68 -3.50
N PHE A 122 9.05 37.92 -2.46
CA PHE A 122 8.62 38.21 -1.09
C PHE A 122 9.76 38.34 -0.06
N GLY A 123 11.01 38.10 -0.45
CA GLY A 123 12.19 38.61 0.26
C GLY A 123 12.47 38.02 1.65
N GLU A 124 12.36 36.70 1.81
CA GLU A 124 13.14 35.97 2.82
C GLU A 124 14.10 34.98 2.15
#